data_AF-A0A7S1R6H2-F1
#
_entry.id   AF-A0A7S1R6H2-F1
#
_cell.length_a   1.000
_cell.length_b   1.000
_cell.length_c   1.000
_cell.angle_alpha   90.00
_cell.angle_beta   90.00
_cell.angle_gamma   90.00
#
_symmetry.space_group_name_H-M   'P 1'
#
loop_
_entity.id
_entity.type
_entity.pdbx_description
1 polymer ?
#
loop_
_entity_poly.entity_id
_entity_poly.type
_entity_poly.pdbx_seq_one_letter_code
_entity_poly.pdbx_strand_id
1 'polypeptide(L)'
;TLLHTGDFRLHPEHLHLGALPLTRGGISRIYLDNTFCHPTFRHPPRDLAAQEAAEAAAARWPCLLFVAVYQLGKEELLQVLARRLGTRVRVPPARAASLHSAGLREEELLLEVRLPARVSLEELRCMALRGCVWAVSRAQLRPATERACAGG
;
A
#
# COMPACT_ATOMS: atom_id res chain seq x y z
N THR A 1 -29.86 17.80 -9.91
CA THR A 1 -28.46 17.34 -9.95
C THR A 1 -28.33 16.00 -9.25
N LEU A 2 -27.74 15.01 -9.92
CA LEU A 2 -27.49 13.69 -9.36
C LEU A 2 -26.00 13.56 -9.02
N LEU A 3 -25.68 13.09 -7.83
CA LEU A 3 -24.32 12.76 -7.41
C LEU A 3 -24.19 11.24 -7.24
N HIS A 4 -23.16 10.65 -7.82
CA HIS A 4 -22.77 9.27 -7.61
C HIS A 4 -21.36 9.26 -7.02
N THR A 5 -21.16 8.71 -5.83
CA THR A 5 -19.85 8.74 -5.17
C THR A 5 -18.88 7.72 -5.76
N GLY A 6 -19.39 6.63 -6.36
CA GLY A 6 -18.57 5.43 -6.58
C GLY A 6 -18.12 4.89 -5.23
N ASP A 7 -16.98 4.19 -5.19
CA ASP A 7 -16.31 3.87 -3.93
C ASP A 7 -15.57 5.11 -3.43
N PHE A 8 -15.91 5.59 -2.24
CA PHE A 8 -15.46 6.89 -1.78
C PHE A 8 -15.30 6.94 -0.26
N ARG A 9 -14.18 7.52 0.18
CA ARG A 9 -13.98 7.91 1.57
C ARG A 9 -13.98 9.43 1.67
N LEU A 10 -14.93 9.97 2.41
CA LEU A 10 -14.99 11.42 2.67
C LEU A 10 -13.72 11.88 3.38
N HIS A 11 -13.14 12.98 2.89
CA HIS A 11 -11.95 13.63 3.42
C HIS A 11 -12.23 15.14 3.49
N PRO A 12 -11.70 15.88 4.48
CA PRO A 12 -11.92 17.33 4.60
C PRO A 12 -11.53 18.13 3.35
N GLU A 13 -10.56 17.66 2.57
CA GLU A 13 -10.17 18.29 1.30
C GLU A 13 -11.34 18.33 0.29
N HIS A 14 -12.28 17.39 0.38
CA HIS A 14 -13.44 17.33 -0.49
C HIS A 14 -14.51 18.38 -0.15
N LEU A 15 -14.38 19.13 0.94
CA LEU A 15 -15.36 20.18 1.32
C LEU A 15 -15.50 21.25 0.23
N HIS A 16 -14.45 21.50 -0.55
CA HIS A 16 -14.51 22.44 -1.68
C HIS A 16 -15.53 22.02 -2.75
N LEU A 17 -15.90 20.73 -2.83
CA LEU A 17 -16.85 20.22 -3.83
C LEU A 17 -18.26 20.83 -3.63
N GLY A 18 -18.58 21.23 -2.40
CA GLY A 18 -19.82 21.95 -2.08
C GLY A 18 -19.90 23.35 -2.69
N ALA A 19 -18.76 23.94 -3.09
CA ALA A 19 -18.71 25.26 -3.72
C ALA A 19 -18.78 25.22 -5.25
N LEU A 20 -18.79 24.03 -5.85
CA LEU A 20 -18.83 23.87 -7.30
C LEU A 20 -20.12 24.48 -7.90
N PRO A 21 -20.07 25.14 -9.06
CA PRO A 21 -21.26 25.67 -9.72
C PRO A 21 -22.37 24.63 -9.90
N LEU A 22 -21.98 23.37 -10.16
CA LEU A 22 -22.87 22.21 -10.32
C LEU A 22 -23.69 21.87 -9.06
N THR A 23 -23.22 22.25 -7.87
CA THR A 23 -23.87 21.99 -6.59
C THR A 23 -24.63 23.20 -6.03
N ARG A 24 -24.54 24.39 -6.66
CA ARG A 24 -25.20 25.63 -6.23
C ARG A 24 -26.73 25.54 -6.17
N GLY A 25 -27.34 24.70 -7.01
CA GLY A 25 -28.78 24.43 -7.00
C GLY A 25 -29.21 23.30 -6.06
N GLY A 26 -28.28 22.78 -5.24
CA GLY A 26 -28.49 21.59 -4.42
C GLY A 26 -28.35 20.27 -5.18
N ILE A 27 -28.27 19.18 -4.44
CA ILE A 27 -28.22 17.81 -4.97
C ILE A 27 -29.59 17.18 -4.76
N SER A 28 -30.24 16.78 -5.86
CA SER A 28 -31.61 16.22 -5.83
C SER A 28 -31.62 14.71 -5.59
N ARG A 29 -30.52 14.00 -5.88
CA ARG A 29 -30.37 12.57 -5.63
C ARG A 29 -28.90 12.21 -5.41
N ILE A 30 -28.64 11.33 -4.44
CA ILE A 30 -27.30 10.79 -4.15
C ILE A 30 -27.34 9.27 -4.26
N TYR A 31 -26.37 8.70 -4.99
CA TYR A 31 -25.97 7.31 -4.91
C TYR A 31 -24.69 7.25 -4.09
N LEU A 32 -24.80 6.74 -2.86
CA LEU A 32 -23.79 6.81 -1.82
C LEU A 32 -23.08 5.46 -1.66
N ASP A 33 -21.76 5.49 -1.52
CA ASP A 33 -20.97 4.39 -0.96
C ASP A 33 -21.40 4.14 0.49
N ASN A 34 -22.12 3.06 0.72
CA ASN A 34 -22.61 2.68 2.03
C ASN A 34 -21.84 1.49 2.63
N THR A 35 -20.66 1.15 2.10
CA THR A 35 -19.85 0.00 2.52
C THR A 35 -19.68 -0.09 4.04
N PHE A 36 -19.52 1.06 4.72
CA PHE A 36 -19.35 1.15 6.17
C PHE A 36 -20.43 2.00 6.87
N CYS A 37 -21.66 2.03 6.34
CA CYS A 37 -22.77 2.83 6.89
C CYS A 37 -23.44 2.22 8.15
N HIS A 38 -22.68 1.48 8.96
CA HIS A 38 -23.15 0.93 10.23
C HIS A 38 -22.31 1.48 11.39
N PRO A 39 -22.91 1.92 12.50
CA PRO A 39 -22.20 2.64 13.57
C PRO A 39 -21.13 1.82 14.32
N THR A 40 -21.14 0.49 14.14
CA THR A 40 -20.08 -0.39 14.68
C THR A 40 -18.75 -0.22 13.94
N PHE A 41 -18.78 0.24 12.69
CA PHE A 41 -17.57 0.50 11.92
C PHE A 41 -16.96 1.83 12.36
N ARG A 42 -15.98 1.75 13.26
CA ARG A 42 -15.15 2.88 13.69
C ARG A 42 -13.71 2.65 13.25
N HIS A 43 -13.36 3.21 12.10
CA HIS A 43 -12.02 3.11 11.54
C HIS A 43 -11.20 4.36 11.86
N PRO A 44 -9.91 4.22 12.19
CA PRO A 44 -9.03 5.37 12.34
C PRO A 44 -8.85 6.12 11.01
N PRO A 45 -8.37 7.38 11.05
CA PRO A 45 -7.84 8.07 9.87
C PRO A 45 -6.77 7.25 9.16
N ARG A 46 -6.62 7.43 7.84
CA ARG A 46 -5.65 6.67 7.03
C ARG A 46 -4.22 6.88 7.54
N ASP A 47 -3.87 8.13 7.79
CA ASP A 47 -2.54 8.55 8.21
C ASP A 47 -2.17 7.92 9.55
N LEU A 48 -3.11 7.90 10.50
CA LEU A 48 -2.92 7.27 11.81
C LEU A 48 -2.70 5.76 11.66
N ALA A 49 -3.54 5.08 10.89
CA ALA A 49 -3.37 3.64 10.65
C ALA A 49 -2.02 3.32 9.97
N ALA A 50 -1.58 4.16 9.04
CA ALA A 50 -0.30 4.01 8.37
C ALA A 50 0.88 4.24 9.33
N GLN A 51 0.78 5.23 10.21
CA GLN A 51 1.78 5.51 11.25
C GLN A 51 1.87 4.34 12.25
N GLU A 52 0.75 3.85 12.76
CA GLU A 52 0.71 2.72 13.69
C GLU A 52 1.33 1.46 13.07
N ALA A 53 1.02 1.16 11.80
CA ALA A 53 1.64 0.05 11.08
C ALA A 53 3.16 0.24 10.93
N ALA A 54 3.61 1.48 10.68
CA ALA A 54 5.01 1.79 10.52
C ALA A 54 5.79 1.74 11.85
N GLU A 55 5.19 2.17 12.96
CA GLU A 55 5.77 2.00 14.30
C GLU A 55 5.87 0.53 14.69
N ALA A 56 4.82 -0.26 14.42
CA ALA A 56 4.84 -1.70 14.69
C ALA A 56 5.94 -2.42 13.89
N ALA A 57 6.16 -2.02 12.63
CA ALA A 57 7.24 -2.54 11.80
C ALA A 57 8.62 -2.10 12.31
N ALA A 58 8.78 -0.81 12.66
CA ALA A 58 10.03 -0.25 13.15
C ALA A 58 10.49 -0.90 14.46
N ALA A 59 9.57 -1.20 15.37
CA ALA A 59 9.87 -1.86 16.64
C ALA A 59 10.49 -3.26 16.47
N ARG A 60 10.30 -3.90 15.31
CA ARG A 60 10.82 -5.25 14.99
C ARG A 60 11.91 -5.21 13.92
N TRP A 61 12.32 -4.01 13.49
CA TRP A 61 13.31 -3.83 12.45
C TRP A 61 14.73 -4.06 13.00
N PRO A 62 15.63 -4.76 12.26
CA PRO A 62 15.48 -5.23 10.89
C PRO A 62 14.87 -6.63 10.78
N CYS A 63 13.83 -6.78 9.94
CA CYS A 63 13.12 -8.05 9.72
C CYS A 63 12.62 -8.20 8.27
N LEU A 64 12.11 -9.38 7.93
CA LEU A 64 11.42 -9.60 6.66
C LEU A 64 9.96 -9.14 6.79
N LEU A 65 9.63 -7.99 6.19
CA LEU A 65 8.29 -7.43 6.21
C LEU A 65 7.58 -7.66 4.88
N PHE A 66 6.42 -8.31 4.94
CA PHE A 66 5.51 -8.53 3.81
C PHE A 66 4.28 -7.62 3.94
N VAL A 67 4.01 -6.80 2.93
CA VAL A 67 2.79 -5.99 2.88
C VAL A 67 1.95 -6.40 1.68
N ALA A 68 0.92 -7.19 1.92
CA ALA A 68 0.04 -7.68 0.87
C ALA A 68 -0.98 -6.61 0.44
N VAL A 69 -0.82 -6.10 -0.78
CA VAL A 69 -1.73 -5.12 -1.39
C VAL A 69 -2.21 -5.74 -2.70
N TYR A 70 -3.49 -6.01 -2.90
CA TYR A 70 -3.96 -6.84 -4.04
C TYR A 70 -4.46 -6.05 -5.25
N GLN A 71 -4.77 -4.78 -5.06
CA GLN A 71 -5.35 -3.85 -6.04
C GLN A 71 -4.55 -2.54 -6.00
N LEU A 72 -4.87 -1.60 -6.89
CA LEU A 72 -4.49 -0.19 -6.69
C LEU A 72 -5.16 0.32 -5.41
N GLY A 73 -4.45 1.11 -4.62
CA GLY A 73 -4.84 1.54 -3.29
C GLY A 73 -3.81 1.18 -2.21
N LYS A 74 -3.74 1.99 -1.15
CA LYS A 74 -2.81 1.86 0.01
C LYS A 74 -1.34 2.18 -0.32
N GLU A 75 -1.09 2.86 -1.43
CA GLU A 75 0.21 3.42 -1.83
C GLU A 75 0.85 4.24 -0.71
N GLU A 76 0.04 5.07 -0.05
CA GLU A 76 0.46 5.91 1.07
C GLU A 76 1.04 5.08 2.22
N LEU A 77 0.41 3.95 2.58
CA LEU A 77 0.92 3.03 3.60
C LEU A 77 2.32 2.52 3.22
N LEU A 78 2.52 2.18 1.94
CA LEU A 78 3.79 1.69 1.44
C LEU A 78 4.88 2.76 1.53
N GLN A 79 4.56 4.00 1.18
CA GLN A 79 5.47 5.14 1.29
C GLN A 79 5.82 5.44 2.75
N VAL A 80 4.83 5.48 3.66
CA VAL A 80 5.04 5.72 5.09
C VAL A 80 5.96 4.64 5.68
N LEU A 81 5.72 3.36 5.35
CA LEU A 81 6.58 2.25 5.76
C LEU A 81 8.00 2.39 5.23
N ALA A 82 8.16 2.64 3.93
CA ALA A 82 9.46 2.78 3.29
C ALA A 82 10.27 3.93 3.91
N ARG A 83 9.64 5.10 4.11
CA ARG A 83 10.27 6.26 4.76
C ARG A 83 10.66 5.93 6.19
N ARG A 84 9.76 5.34 6.99
CA ARG A 84 10.01 5.01 8.41
C ARG A 84 11.15 4.02 8.59
N LEU A 85 11.24 3.02 7.71
CA LEU A 85 12.26 1.96 7.79
C LEU A 85 13.57 2.32 7.06
N GLY A 86 13.63 3.47 6.37
CA GLY A 86 14.78 3.86 5.55
C GLY A 86 15.01 2.92 4.36
N THR A 87 13.93 2.37 3.79
CA THR A 87 13.97 1.43 2.66
C THR A 87 13.27 1.99 1.43
N ARG A 88 13.29 1.24 0.32
CA ARG A 88 12.44 1.47 -0.85
C ARG A 88 11.37 0.39 -0.96
N VAL A 89 10.26 0.74 -1.59
CA VAL A 89 9.14 -0.17 -1.89
C VAL A 89 9.59 -1.15 -2.97
N ARG A 90 9.86 -2.41 -2.61
CA ARG A 90 10.20 -3.45 -3.61
C ARG A 90 8.95 -3.98 -4.29
N VAL A 91 8.91 -3.91 -5.62
CA VAL A 91 7.74 -4.28 -6.42
C VAL A 91 8.08 -5.22 -7.57
N PRO A 92 7.22 -6.20 -7.86
CA PRO A 92 7.34 -7.00 -9.08
C PRO A 92 7.26 -6.09 -10.33
N PRO A 93 8.02 -6.38 -11.41
CA PRO A 93 7.97 -5.58 -12.64
C PRO A 93 6.56 -5.38 -13.21
N ALA A 94 5.73 -6.44 -13.16
CA ALA A 94 4.34 -6.40 -13.62
C ALA A 94 3.46 -5.38 -12.85
N ARG A 95 3.90 -4.94 -11.67
CA ARG A 95 3.16 -4.00 -10.82
C ARG A 95 3.77 -2.60 -10.77
N ALA A 96 5.05 -2.47 -11.11
CA ALA A 96 5.74 -1.19 -11.09
C ALA A 96 5.03 -0.13 -11.96
N ALA A 97 4.54 -0.53 -13.14
CA ALA A 97 3.78 0.36 -14.02
C ALA A 97 2.49 0.89 -13.36
N SER A 98 1.71 0.02 -12.71
CA SER A 98 0.46 0.43 -12.05
C SER A 98 0.71 1.39 -10.88
N LEU A 99 1.76 1.15 -10.09
CA LEU A 99 2.12 2.02 -8.96
C LEU A 99 2.68 3.36 -9.41
N HIS A 100 3.43 3.38 -10.52
CA HIS A 100 3.86 4.62 -11.15
C HIS A 100 2.66 5.45 -11.60
N SER A 101 1.69 4.84 -12.28
CA SER A 101 0.44 5.51 -12.67
C SER A 101 -0.40 5.98 -11.47
N ALA A 102 -0.26 5.35 -10.30
CA ALA A 102 -0.90 5.77 -9.05
C ALA A 102 -0.15 6.89 -8.30
N GLY A 103 0.97 7.39 -8.85
CA GLY A 103 1.70 8.53 -8.31
C GLY A 103 2.87 8.17 -7.39
N LEU A 104 3.28 6.90 -7.28
CA LEU A 104 4.57 6.59 -6.66
C LEU A 104 5.72 7.03 -7.57
N ARG A 105 6.70 7.69 -6.97
CA ARG A 105 7.88 8.14 -7.70
C ARG A 105 8.86 7.00 -7.92
N GLU A 106 9.62 7.08 -9.00
CA GLU A 106 10.60 6.05 -9.34
C GLU A 106 11.68 5.93 -8.25
N GLU A 107 12.06 7.02 -7.58
CA GLU A 107 12.99 6.98 -6.45
C GLU A 107 12.49 6.21 -5.21
N GLU A 108 11.16 6.10 -5.04
CA GLU A 108 10.54 5.37 -3.94
C GLU A 108 10.42 3.87 -4.25
N LEU A 109 10.55 3.50 -5.53
CA LEU A 109 10.42 2.15 -6.02
C LEU A 109 11.79 1.47 -6.18
N LEU A 110 11.80 0.15 -5.97
CA LEU A 110 12.91 -0.70 -6.34
C LEU A 110 12.33 -1.94 -7.02
N LEU A 111 12.69 -2.17 -8.28
CA LEU A 111 12.27 -3.40 -8.96
C LEU A 111 12.83 -4.61 -8.22
N GLU A 112 11.96 -5.59 -8.02
CA GLU A 112 12.34 -6.86 -7.45
C GLU A 112 13.35 -7.54 -8.41
N VAL A 113 14.60 -7.69 -7.94
CA VAL A 113 15.56 -8.58 -8.58
C VAL A 113 15.23 -9.99 -8.09
N ARG A 114 14.90 -10.90 -9.01
CA ARG A 114 14.74 -12.32 -8.67
C ARG A 114 16.02 -12.82 -8.02
N LEU A 115 15.98 -13.16 -6.74
CA LEU A 115 17.08 -13.79 -6.04
C LEU A 115 16.76 -15.28 -5.86
N PRO A 116 17.75 -16.18 -5.98
CA PRO A 116 17.56 -17.60 -5.71
C PRO A 116 17.38 -17.79 -4.20
N ALA A 117 16.14 -18.01 -3.75
CA ALA A 117 15.82 -18.33 -2.37
C ALA A 117 15.26 -19.76 -2.29
N ARG A 118 15.60 -20.49 -1.21
CA ARG A 118 15.16 -21.88 -0.96
C ARG A 118 13.65 -22.04 -0.76
N VAL A 119 12.94 -20.94 -0.48
CA VAL A 119 11.49 -20.85 -0.69
C VAL A 119 11.32 -20.08 -1.98
N SER A 120 10.74 -20.72 -2.98
CA SER A 120 10.52 -20.04 -4.25
C SER A 120 9.59 -18.85 -4.00
N LEU A 121 9.87 -17.73 -4.67
CA LEU A 121 8.93 -16.61 -4.72
C LEU A 121 7.55 -17.07 -5.22
N GLU A 122 7.50 -18.20 -5.93
CA GLU A 122 6.30 -18.88 -6.41
C GLU A 122 5.50 -19.54 -5.26
N GLU A 123 6.14 -20.23 -4.31
CA GLU A 123 5.48 -20.76 -3.12
C GLU A 123 4.89 -19.65 -2.24
N LEU A 124 5.62 -18.54 -2.05
CA LEU A 124 5.11 -17.37 -1.33
C LEU A 124 3.91 -16.73 -2.06
N ARG A 125 3.87 -16.80 -3.39
CA ARG A 125 2.73 -16.33 -4.22
C ARG A 125 1.54 -17.29 -4.21
N CYS A 126 1.78 -18.60 -4.14
CA CYS A 126 0.75 -19.65 -4.10
C CYS A 126 -0.03 -19.67 -2.78
N MET A 127 0.53 -19.12 -1.69
CA MET A 127 -0.17 -18.87 -0.42
C MET A 127 -1.16 -17.69 -0.44
N ALA A 128 -1.69 -17.33 -1.62
CA ALA A 128 -2.65 -16.23 -1.84
C ALA A 128 -2.13 -14.79 -1.56
N LEU A 129 -0.81 -14.56 -1.67
CA LEU A 129 -0.18 -13.24 -1.50
C LEU A 129 0.06 -12.54 -2.86
N ARG A 130 -0.98 -12.39 -3.66
CA ARG A 130 -0.94 -11.63 -4.92
C ARG A 130 -0.77 -10.13 -4.66
N GLY A 131 0.44 -9.69 -4.37
CA GLY A 131 0.79 -8.26 -4.35
C GLY A 131 1.58 -7.80 -3.13
N CYS A 132 2.56 -8.58 -2.69
CA CYS A 132 3.45 -8.13 -1.62
C CYS A 132 4.42 -7.05 -2.11
N VAL A 133 4.41 -5.91 -1.42
CA VAL A 133 5.59 -5.04 -1.32
C VAL A 133 6.42 -5.52 -0.15
N TRP A 134 7.73 -5.56 -0.35
CA TRP A 134 8.67 -6.04 0.66
C TRP A 134 9.61 -4.93 1.06
N ALA A 135 9.74 -4.71 2.36
CA ALA A 135 10.80 -3.89 2.92
C ALA A 135 11.86 -4.83 3.51
N VAL A 136 13.10 -4.75 3.01
CA VAL A 136 14.25 -5.53 3.50
C VAL A 136 15.42 -4.58 3.73
N SER A 137 16.12 -4.71 4.86
CA SER A 137 17.34 -3.93 5.08
C SER A 137 18.42 -4.39 4.09
N ARG A 138 19.18 -3.43 3.52
CA ARG A 138 20.23 -3.72 2.51
C ARG A 138 21.25 -4.75 3.00
N ALA A 139 21.51 -4.78 4.31
CA ALA A 139 22.45 -5.68 4.97
C ALA A 139 21.92 -7.12 5.12
N GLN A 140 20.61 -7.35 5.17
CA GLN A 140 20.02 -8.68 5.37
C GLN A 140 19.87 -9.50 4.08
N LEU A 141 19.99 -8.87 2.91
CA LEU A 141 20.02 -9.60 1.65
C LEU A 141 21.29 -10.45 1.56
N ARG A 142 22.46 -9.93 1.97
CA ARG A 142 23.75 -10.65 1.87
C ARG A 142 23.80 -11.97 2.65
N PRO A 143 23.51 -12.03 3.96
CA PRO A 143 23.57 -13.30 4.71
C PRO A 143 22.50 -14.31 4.29
N ALA A 144 21.32 -13.84 3.88
CA ALA A 144 20.24 -14.71 3.38
C ALA A 144 20.61 -15.32 2.01
N THR A 145 21.33 -14.58 1.15
CA THR A 145 21.86 -15.08 -0.12
C THR A 145 23.08 -15.98 0.07
N GLU A 146 24.00 -15.64 0.99
CA GLU A 146 25.24 -16.42 1.22
C GLU A 146 24.96 -17.79 1.86
N ARG A 147 24.03 -17.89 2.82
CA ARG A 147 23.62 -19.18 3.40
C ARG A 147 22.86 -20.08 2.42
N ALA A 148 22.18 -19.51 1.44
CA ALA A 148 21.53 -20.27 0.38
C ALA A 148 22.55 -20.86 -0.61
N CYS A 149 23.66 -20.15 -0.88
CA CYS A 149 24.75 -20.61 -1.74
C CYS A 149 25.72 -21.59 -1.06
N ALA A 150 25.90 -21.51 0.27
CA ALA A 150 26.85 -22.34 1.01
C ALA A 150 26.32 -23.73 1.45
N GLY A 151 25.06 -24.05 1.14
CA GLY A 151 24.42 -25.31 1.50
C GLY A 151 23.99 -26.19 0.32
N GLY A 152 24.50 -25.93 -0.88
CA GLY A 152 24.33 -26.78 -2.06
C GLY A 152 25.49 -27.74 -2.22
#